data_AF-A0A6J4I942-F1
#
_entry.id   AF-A0A6J4I942-F1
#
_cell.length_a   1.000
_cell.length_b   1.000
_cell.length_c   1.000
_cell.angle_alpha   90.00
_cell.angle_beta   90.00
_cell.angle_gamma   90.00
#
_symmetry.space_group_name_H-M   'P 1'
#
loop_
_entity.id
_entity.type
_entity.pdbx_description
1 polymer ?
#
loop_
_entity_poly.entity_id
_entity_poly.type
_entity_poly.pdbx_seq_one_letter_code
_entity_poly.pdbx_strand_id
1 'polypeptide(L)' 'MITLRHNSRLHHIGIGRRHAGTDVLVLVHDLHIRVLDSDGNLLRDLTLDPARDYQPRAQS' A
#
# COMPACT_ATOMS: atom_id res chain seq x y z
N MET A 1 0.59 -4.44 -6.94
CA MET A 1 -0.27 -3.77 -5.93
C MET A 1 -0.38 -4.70 -4.74
N ILE A 2 -0.64 -4.18 -3.55
CA ILE A 2 -1.05 -5.01 -2.40
C ILE A 2 -2.54 -4.80 -2.15
N THR A 3 -3.15 -5.74 -1.44
CA THR A 3 -4.55 -5.59 -1.01
C THR A 3 -4.59 -5.65 0.51
N LEU A 4 -5.20 -4.63 1.13
CA LEU A 4 -5.44 -4.55 2.57
C LEU A 4 -6.94 -4.64 2.82
N ARG A 5 -7.36 -5.40 3.84
CA ARG A 5 -8.76 -5.41 4.29
C ARG A 5 -8.92 -4.51 5.51
N HIS A 6 -9.84 -3.55 5.44
CA HIS A 6 -10.19 -2.65 6.54
C HIS A 6 -11.72 -2.53 6.62
N ASN A 7 -12.30 -2.66 7.82
CA ASN A 7 -13.75 -2.65 8.04
C ASN A 7 -14.53 -3.51 7.04
N SER A 8 -14.09 -4.76 6.87
CA SER A 8 -14.65 -5.74 5.92
C SER A 8 -14.54 -5.40 4.43
N ARG A 9 -13.97 -4.24 4.06
CA ARG A 9 -13.77 -3.81 2.67
C ARG A 9 -12.33 -4.04 2.22
N LEU A 10 -12.14 -4.43 0.95
CA LEU A 10 -10.82 -4.61 0.35
C LEU A 10 -10.37 -3.31 -0.31
N HIS A 11 -9.13 -2.92 -0.04
CA HIS A 11 -8.49 -1.77 -0.64
C HIS A 11 -7.21 -2.18 -1.36
N HIS A 12 -7.09 -1.76 -2.61
CA HIS A 12 -5.97 -2.01 -3.48
C HIS A 12 -5.01 -0.82 -3.44
N ILE A 13 -3.76 -1.09 -3.07
CA ILE A 13 -2.73 -0.06 -2.91
C ILE A 13 -1.71 -0.21 -4.03
N GLY A 14 -1.63 0.81 -4.89
CA GLY A 14 -0.67 0.88 -5.98
C GLY A 14 0.75 1.14 -5.46
N ILE A 15 1.64 0.16 -5.63
CA ILE A 15 3.07 0.29 -5.29
C ILE A 15 3.98 0.40 -6.53
N GLY A 16 3.42 0.28 -7.75
CA GLY A 16 4.16 0.33 -9.01
C GLY A 16 4.50 -1.06 -9.57
N ARG A 17 4.59 -1.18 -10.91
CA ARG A 17 4.81 -2.46 -11.60
C ARG A 17 6.19 -3.08 -11.35
N ARG A 18 7.20 -2.28 -11.00
CA ARG A 18 8.56 -2.78 -10.76
C ARG A 18 8.69 -3.70 -9.54
N HIS A 19 7.71 -3.64 -8.63
CA HIS A 19 7.66 -4.46 -7.41
C HIS A 19 6.70 -5.65 -7.57
N ALA A 20 6.48 -6.12 -8.79
CA ALA A 20 5.68 -7.31 -9.04
C ALA A 20 6.48 -8.56 -8.64
N GLY A 21 5.87 -9.45 -7.85
CA GLY A 21 6.51 -10.68 -7.40
C GLY A 21 7.58 -10.52 -6.32
N THR A 22 7.75 -9.30 -5.78
CA THR A 22 8.66 -9.04 -4.66
C THR A 22 7.89 -9.07 -3.34
N ASP A 23 8.45 -9.73 -2.33
CA ASP A 23 7.95 -9.64 -0.97
C ASP A 23 8.12 -8.21 -0.43
N VAL A 24 7.16 -7.78 0.41
CA VAL A 24 7.15 -6.45 1.00
C VAL A 24 6.73 -6.51 2.46
N LEU A 25 7.27 -5.61 3.26
CA LEU A 25 6.81 -5.37 4.62
C LEU A 25 5.73 -4.28 4.60
N VAL A 26 4.56 -4.57 5.17
CA VAL A 26 3.46 -3.60 5.29
C VAL A 26 3.26 -3.25 6.75
N LEU A 27 3.49 -1.98 7.09
CA LEU A 27 3.25 -1.43 8.42
C LEU A 27 1.96 -0.61 8.38
N VAL A 28 1.04 -0.93 9.29
CA VAL A 28 -0.26 -0.27 9.38
C VAL A 28 -0.45 0.28 10.79
N HIS A 29 -0.80 1.56 10.89
CA HIS A 29 -1.21 2.20 12.13
C HIS A 29 -2.47 3.01 11.87
N ASP A 30 -3.62 2.48 12.29
CA ASP A 30 -4.94 2.99 11.90
C ASP A 30 -5.05 3.08 10.36
N LEU A 31 -5.32 4.26 9.80
CA LEU A 31 -5.38 4.48 8.35
C LEU A 31 -4.00 4.78 7.73
N HIS A 32 -2.95 4.96 8.52
CA HIS A 32 -1.61 5.24 7.99
C HIS A 32 -0.89 3.94 7.58
N ILE A 33 -0.42 3.88 6.34
CA ILE A 33 0.17 2.69 5.74
C ILE A 33 1.54 3.03 5.15
N ARG A 34 2.54 2.25 5.54
CA ARG A 34 3.87 2.24 4.92
C ARG A 34 4.15 0.88 4.30
N VAL A 35 4.67 0.88 3.09
CA VAL A 35 5.13 -0.32 2.39
C VAL A 35 6.63 -0.20 2.16
N LEU A 36 7.37 -1.20 2.60
CA LEU A 36 8.82 -1.27 2.50
C LEU A 36 9.23 -2.51 1.69
N ASP A 37 10.38 -2.45 1.02
CA ASP A 37 11.01 -3.65 0.46
C ASP A 37 11.65 -4.51 1.55
N SER A 38 12.26 -5.63 1.15
CA SER A 38 12.94 -6.57 2.06
C SER A 38 14.11 -5.95 2.82
N ASP A 39 14.71 -4.89 2.28
CA ASP A 39 15.87 -4.22 2.86
C ASP A 39 15.44 -3.04 3.76
N GLY A 40 14.14 -2.76 3.84
CA GLY A 40 13.58 -1.68 4.64
C GLY A 40 13.52 -0.32 3.92
N ASN A 41 13.70 -0.26 2.60
CA ASN A 41 13.52 0.98 1.86
C ASN A 41 12.03 1.27 1.64
N LEU A 42 11.65 2.54 1.79
CA LEU A 42 10.26 2.97 1.62
C LEU A 42 9.82 2.94 0.16
N LEU A 43 8.84 2.10 -0.15
CA LEU A 43 8.20 2.01 -1.48
C LEU A 43 6.95 2.88 -1.58
N ARG A 44 6.21 3.00 -0.47
CA ARG A 44 4.98 3.78 -0.40
C ARG A 44 4.70 4.26 1.02
N ASP A 45 4.22 5.49 1.11
CA ASP A 45 3.62 6.08 2.32
C ASP A 45 2.26 6.68 1.90
N LEU A 46 1.19 6.33 2.59
CA LEU A 46 -0.13 6.92 2.38
C LEU A 46 -1.00 6.86 3.65
N THR A 47 -2.00 7.74 3.70
CA THR A 47 -3.21 7.51 4.51
C THR A 47 -4.27 6.87 3.62
N LEU A 48 -4.85 5.76 4.07
CA LEU A 48 -5.92 5.06 3.40
C LEU A 48 -7.17 5.94 3.33
N ASP A 49 -7.70 6.17 2.12
CA ASP A 49 -9.03 6.75 1.92
C ASP A 49 -10.08 5.63 1.96
N PRO A 50 -10.88 5.47 3.03
CA PRO A 50 -11.82 4.35 3.16
C PRO A 50 -12.98 4.41 2.15
N ALA A 51 -13.20 5.55 1.50
CA ALA A 51 -14.25 5.69 0.49
C ALA A 51 -13.82 5.08 -0.87
N ARG A 52 -12.52 4.84 -1.07
CA ARG A 52 -11.95 4.38 -2.35
C ARG A 52 -11.41 2.96 -2.26
N ASP A 53 -11.87 2.11 -3.17
CA ASP A 53 -11.32 0.74 -3.31
C ASP A 53 -9.89 0.76 -3.85
N TYR A 54 -9.53 1.72 -4.69
CA TYR A 54 -8.18 1.85 -5.24
C TYR A 54 -7.49 3.11 -4.74
N GLN A 55 -6.28 2.95 -4.20
CA GLN A 55 -5.41 4.01 -3.71
C GLN A 55 -4.33 4.32 -4.77
N PRO A 56 -4.55 5.32 -5.65
CA PRO A 56 -3.65 5.62 -6.75
C PRO A 56 -2.29 6.11 -6.23
N ARG A 57 -1.22 5.86 -6.99
CA ARG A 57 0.06 6.53 -6.78
C ARG A 57 0.02 7.85 -7.52
N ALA A 58 0.37 8.96 -6.86
CA ALA A 58 0.67 10.19 -7.57
C ALA A 58 1.82 9.90 -8.55
N GLN A 59 1.68 10.31 -9.80
CA GLN A 59 2.78 10.27 -10.75
C GLN A 59 3.78 11.35 -10.30
N SER A 60 5.01 10.93 -10.03
CA SER A 60 6.16 11.81 -9.86
C SER A 60 6.66 12.27 -11.21
#